data_AF-A0A7S0CGK8-F1
#
_entry.id   AF-A0A7S0CGK8-F1
#
_cell.length_a   1.000
_cell.length_b   1.000
_cell.length_c   1.000
_cell.angle_alpha   90.00
_cell.angle_beta   90.00
_cell.angle_gamma   90.00
#
_symmetry.space_group_name_H-M   'P 1'
#
loop_
_entity.id
_entity.type
_entity.pdbx_description
1 polymer ?
#
loop_
_entity_poly.entity_id
_entity_poly.type
_entity_poly.pdbx_seq_one_letter_code
_entity_poly.pdbx_strand_id
1 'polypeptide(L)'
;EMVDIKSELEKELDNIKALNTLVKAEINDTALQLNMTVSEVEESISEEVEKVNDNVSTENTLMAYQFAGTFAIFGSLISVWHMMSHIRNYKQPIVQRKVLAILLLCPIYSVTSWLSLVFISIESYLTIIKDFY
;
A
#
# COMPACT_ATOMS: atom_id res chain seq x y z
N GLU A 1 23.82 63.31 46.77
CA GLU A 1 22.85 62.33 47.33
C GLU A 1 21.69 62.03 46.38
N MET A 2 20.69 62.89 46.18
CA MET A 2 19.52 62.52 45.35
C MET A 2 19.85 62.34 43.84
N VAL A 3 20.83 63.07 43.32
CA VAL A 3 21.30 62.96 41.92
C VAL A 3 22.10 61.67 41.71
N ASP A 4 22.89 61.25 42.70
CA ASP A 4 23.70 60.03 42.64
C ASP A 4 22.80 58.79 42.64
N ILE A 5 21.79 58.77 43.52
CA ILE A 5 20.78 57.70 43.61
C ILE A 5 20.02 57.55 42.27
N LYS A 6 19.69 58.67 41.61
CA LYS A 6 19.00 58.63 40.32
C LYS A 6 19.89 58.03 39.22
N SER A 7 21.17 58.39 39.20
CA SER A 7 22.17 57.83 38.28
C SER A 7 22.38 56.32 38.50
N GLU A 8 22.42 55.86 39.75
CA GLU A 8 22.50 54.45 40.11
C GLU A 8 21.30 53.66 39.56
N LEU A 9 20.10 54.23 39.72
CA LEU A 9 18.85 53.61 39.31
C LEU A 9 18.71 53.52 37.79
N GLU A 10 19.20 54.52 37.05
CA GLU A 10 19.27 54.49 35.59
C GLU A 10 20.24 53.42 35.08
N LYS A 11 21.39 53.21 35.73
CA LYS A 11 22.33 52.13 35.39
C LYS A 11 21.76 50.74 35.64
N GLU A 12 21.07 50.53 36.76
CA GLU A 12 20.39 49.26 37.05
C GLU A 12 19.29 48.96 36.03
N LEU A 13 18.53 49.98 35.62
CA LEU A 13 17.51 49.86 34.59
C LEU A 13 18.11 49.44 33.24
N ASP A 14 19.25 50.01 32.87
CA ASP A 14 19.94 49.68 31.62
C ASP A 14 20.55 48.27 31.67
N ASN A 15 21.07 47.84 32.82
CA ASN A 15 21.50 46.45 33.03
C ASN A 15 20.35 45.45 32.88
N ILE A 16 19.17 45.76 33.44
CA ILE A 16 17.97 44.92 33.32
C ILE A 16 17.49 44.84 31.86
N LYS A 17 17.56 45.94 31.10
CA LYS A 17 17.22 45.94 29.66
C LYS A 17 18.21 45.13 28.83
N ALA A 18 19.52 45.25 29.14
CA ALA A 18 20.56 44.46 28.50
C ALA A 18 20.37 42.96 28.77
N LEU A 19 20.06 42.58 30.02
CA LEU A 19 19.79 41.20 30.38
C LEU A 19 18.56 40.64 29.64
N ASN A 20 17.47 41.40 29.56
CA ASN A 20 16.27 40.97 28.84
C ASN A 20 16.50 40.78 27.34
N THR A 21 17.34 41.62 26.73
CA THR A 21 17.68 41.49 25.31
C THR A 21 18.54 40.26 25.03
N LEU A 22 19.48 39.93 25.93
CA LEU A 22 20.27 38.71 25.84
C LEU A 22 19.42 37.45 26.02
N VAL A 23 18.57 37.41 27.06
CA VAL A 23 17.65 36.29 27.30
C VAL A 23 16.71 36.10 26.10
N LYS A 24 16.21 37.19 25.50
CA LYS A 24 15.35 37.12 24.31
C LYS A 24 16.10 36.59 23.09
N ALA A 25 17.39 36.90 22.93
CA ALA A 25 18.21 36.38 21.85
C ALA A 25 18.47 34.87 22.01
N GLU A 26 18.77 34.41 23.23
CA GLU A 26 18.99 32.99 23.56
C GLU A 26 17.71 32.15 23.38
N ILE A 27 16.55 32.69 23.78
CA ILE A 27 15.25 32.06 23.52
C ILE A 27 14.99 31.94 22.00
N ASN A 28 15.34 32.96 21.23
CA ASN A 28 15.14 32.95 19.78
C ASN A 28 16.06 31.95 19.08
N ASP A 29 17.30 31.79 19.55
CA ASP A 29 18.23 30.78 19.04
C ASP A 29 17.74 29.36 19.35
N THR A 30 17.29 29.12 20.58
CA THR A 30 16.70 27.82 20.98
C THR A 30 15.44 27.51 20.18
N ALA A 31 14.59 28.51 19.91
CA ALA A 31 13.41 28.35 19.07
C ALA A 31 13.75 28.03 17.60
N LEU A 32 14.85 28.59 17.09
CA LEU A 32 15.33 28.31 15.74
C LEU A 32 15.85 26.86 15.65
N GLN A 33 16.65 26.43 16.62
CA GLN A 33 17.13 25.04 16.72
C GLN A 33 15.97 24.04 16.81
N LEU A 34 14.95 24.34 17.63
CA LEU A 34 13.76 23.50 17.74
C LEU A 34 13.04 23.39 16.39
N ASN A 35 12.85 24.51 15.69
CA ASN A 35 12.17 24.52 14.38
C ASN A 35 12.97 23.75 13.32
N MET A 36 14.29 23.79 13.38
CA MET A 36 15.15 22.99 12.51
C MET A 36 14.98 21.48 12.77
N THR A 37 15.04 21.05 14.04
CA THR A 37 14.88 19.64 14.39
C THR A 37 13.48 19.12 14.06
N VAL A 38 12.44 19.93 14.28
CA VAL A 38 11.06 19.55 13.91
C VAL A 38 10.93 19.38 12.40
N SER A 39 11.50 20.29 11.60
CA SER A 39 11.47 20.17 10.13
C SER A 39 12.20 18.91 9.64
N GLU A 40 13.36 18.58 10.22
CA GLU A 40 14.14 17.39 9.86
C GLU A 40 13.40 16.08 10.23
N VAL A 41 12.78 16.06 11.40
CA VAL A 41 12.00 14.90 11.85
C VAL A 41 10.72 14.75 11.03
N GLU A 42 10.03 15.84 10.68
CA GLU A 42 8.84 15.80 9.80
C GLU A 42 9.17 15.26 8.41
N GLU A 43 10.33 15.63 7.85
CA GLU A 43 10.81 15.11 6.58
C GLU A 43 11.13 13.61 6.67
N SER A 44 11.88 13.21 7.70
CA SER A 44 12.25 11.80 7.93
C SER A 44 11.02 10.90 8.15
N ILE A 45 10.03 11.38 8.91
CA ILE A 45 8.77 10.66 9.14
C ILE A 45 7.98 10.53 7.83
N SER A 46 7.93 11.59 7.02
CA SER A 46 7.19 11.55 5.75
C SER A 46 7.78 10.50 4.81
N GLU A 47 9.10 10.41 4.73
CA GLU A 47 9.79 9.41 3.92
C GLU A 47 9.58 7.99 4.45
N GLU A 48 9.65 7.77 5.77
CA GLU A 48 9.38 6.45 6.37
C GLU A 48 7.92 6.01 6.17
N VAL A 49 6.96 6.92 6.32
CA VAL A 49 5.53 6.63 6.13
C VAL A 49 5.23 6.25 4.68
N GLU A 50 5.81 6.94 3.70
CA GLU A 50 5.63 6.63 2.27
C GLU A 50 6.19 5.24 1.94
N LYS A 51 7.42 4.93 2.38
CA LYS A 51 8.03 3.61 2.17
C LYS A 51 7.22 2.48 2.82
N VAL A 52 6.73 2.68 4.04
CA VAL A 52 5.90 1.68 4.72
C VAL A 52 4.57 1.48 3.98
N ASN A 53 3.94 2.56 3.51
CA ASN A 53 2.70 2.47 2.75
C ASN A 53 2.86 1.72 1.42
N ASP A 54 3.97 1.94 0.72
CA ASP A 54 4.28 1.23 -0.53
C ASP A 54 4.56 -0.26 -0.30
N ASN A 55 5.29 -0.59 0.78
CA ASN A 55 5.53 -1.98 1.15
C ASN A 55 4.22 -2.70 1.50
N VAL A 56 3.37 -2.08 2.33
CA VAL A 56 2.09 -2.65 2.75
C VAL A 56 1.14 -2.85 1.56
N SER A 57 1.07 -1.89 0.63
CA SER A 57 0.23 -2.03 -0.56
C SER A 57 0.72 -3.15 -1.49
N THR A 58 2.03 -3.27 -1.68
CA THR A 58 2.65 -4.34 -2.46
C THR A 58 2.38 -5.71 -1.83
N GLU A 59 2.57 -5.87 -0.52
CA GLU A 59 2.28 -7.13 0.18
C GLU A 59 0.80 -7.54 0.06
N ASN A 60 -0.12 -6.59 0.23
CA ASN A 60 -1.55 -6.85 0.12
C ASN A 60 -1.96 -7.32 -1.29
N THR A 61 -1.43 -6.69 -2.33
CA THR A 61 -1.71 -7.11 -3.73
C THR A 61 -1.15 -8.50 -4.03
N LEU A 62 0.07 -8.80 -3.57
CA LEU A 62 0.68 -10.13 -3.72
C LEU A 62 -0.14 -11.22 -3.03
N MET A 63 -0.59 -10.98 -1.79
CA MET A 63 -1.46 -11.91 -1.07
C MET A 63 -2.76 -12.14 -1.85
N ALA A 64 -3.41 -11.07 -2.33
CA ALA A 64 -4.64 -11.18 -3.12
C ALA A 64 -4.43 -12.03 -4.38
N TYR A 65 -3.32 -11.86 -5.09
CA TYR A 65 -2.99 -12.65 -6.28
C TYR A 65 -2.77 -14.14 -5.98
N GLN A 66 -2.08 -14.45 -4.88
CA GLN A 66 -1.83 -15.83 -4.45
C GLN A 66 -3.12 -16.55 -4.03
N PHE A 67 -3.96 -15.89 -3.23
CA PHE A 67 -5.23 -16.47 -2.81
C PHE A 67 -6.18 -16.65 -4.00
N ALA A 68 -6.35 -15.63 -4.85
CA ALA A 68 -7.19 -15.72 -6.04
C ALA A 68 -6.76 -16.88 -6.96
N GLY A 69 -5.44 -17.02 -7.19
CA GLY A 69 -4.90 -18.10 -8.03
C GLY A 69 -5.11 -19.48 -7.44
N THR A 70 -4.86 -19.62 -6.13
CA THR A 70 -5.04 -20.89 -5.43
C THR A 70 -6.50 -21.36 -5.55
N PHE A 71 -7.47 -20.52 -5.19
CA PHE A 71 -8.88 -20.89 -5.28
C PHE A 71 -9.36 -21.12 -6.72
N ALA A 72 -8.91 -20.32 -7.68
CA ALA A 72 -9.27 -20.50 -9.10
C ALA A 72 -8.75 -21.85 -9.64
N ILE A 73 -7.49 -22.20 -9.36
CA ILE A 73 -6.88 -23.46 -9.79
C ILE A 73 -7.53 -24.65 -9.09
N PHE A 74 -7.73 -24.60 -7.77
CA PHE A 74 -8.37 -25.68 -7.03
C PHE A 74 -9.81 -25.91 -7.50
N GLY A 75 -10.61 -24.85 -7.65
CA GLY A 75 -11.98 -24.94 -8.18
C GLY A 75 -12.01 -25.53 -9.59
N SER A 76 -11.07 -25.11 -10.44
CA SER A 76 -10.90 -25.64 -11.79
C SER A 76 -10.57 -27.13 -11.81
N LEU A 77 -9.57 -27.56 -11.02
CA LEU A 77 -9.16 -28.96 -10.87
C LEU A 77 -10.31 -29.85 -10.38
N ILE A 78 -11.04 -29.40 -9.36
CA ILE A 78 -12.18 -30.13 -8.81
C ILE A 78 -13.29 -30.28 -9.85
N SER A 79 -13.60 -29.21 -10.59
CA SER A 79 -14.57 -29.23 -11.68
C SER A 79 -14.18 -30.25 -12.76
N VAL A 80 -12.91 -30.21 -13.21
CA VAL A 80 -12.37 -31.17 -14.20
C VAL A 80 -12.34 -32.60 -13.65
N TRP A 81 -12.07 -32.79 -12.36
CA TRP A 81 -12.08 -34.11 -11.73
C TRP A 81 -13.48 -34.73 -11.71
N HIS A 82 -14.48 -33.98 -11.25
CA HIS A 82 -15.88 -34.39 -11.29
C HIS A 82 -16.32 -34.76 -12.70
N MET A 83 -15.86 -33.98 -13.66
CA MET A 83 -16.11 -34.17 -15.06
C MET A 83 -15.49 -35.48 -15.61
N MET A 84 -14.24 -35.78 -15.25
CA MET A 84 -13.58 -37.06 -15.60
C MET A 84 -14.31 -38.27 -15.00
N SER A 85 -14.86 -38.13 -13.79
CA SER A 85 -15.68 -39.16 -13.16
C SER A 85 -16.97 -39.45 -13.96
N HIS A 86 -17.64 -38.40 -14.44
CA HIS A 86 -18.82 -38.54 -15.30
C HIS A 86 -18.51 -39.19 -16.67
N ILE A 87 -17.34 -38.89 -17.24
CA ILE A 87 -16.81 -39.56 -18.45
C ILE A 87 -16.61 -41.05 -18.18
N ARG A 88 -16.07 -41.44 -17.02
CA ARG A 88 -15.79 -42.86 -16.75
C ARG A 88 -17.06 -43.74 -16.71
N ASN A 89 -18.23 -43.15 -16.51
CA ASN A 89 -19.53 -43.84 -16.45
C ASN A 89 -20.42 -43.47 -17.65
N TYR A 90 -19.90 -43.61 -18.88
CA TYR A 90 -20.61 -43.30 -20.14
C TYR A 90 -21.85 -44.18 -20.34
N LYS A 91 -23.04 -43.66 -20.02
CA LYS A 91 -24.32 -44.26 -20.43
C LYS A 91 -24.89 -43.65 -21.72
N GLN A 92 -24.57 -42.39 -22.04
CA GLN A 92 -25.02 -41.72 -23.27
C GLN A 92 -24.01 -40.66 -23.77
N PRO A 93 -23.18 -41.00 -24.79
CA PRO A 93 -22.02 -40.19 -25.18
C PRO A 93 -22.38 -38.83 -25.82
N ILE A 94 -23.50 -38.74 -26.56
CA ILE A 94 -23.92 -37.52 -27.26
C ILE A 94 -24.35 -36.41 -26.28
N VAL A 95 -25.12 -36.76 -25.24
CA VAL A 95 -25.62 -35.80 -24.25
C VAL A 95 -24.51 -35.40 -23.29
N GLN A 96 -23.72 -36.38 -22.84
CA GLN A 96 -22.60 -36.12 -21.92
C GLN A 96 -21.55 -35.20 -22.54
N ARG A 97 -21.25 -35.31 -23.84
CA ARG A 97 -20.30 -34.40 -24.52
C ARG A 97 -20.76 -32.93 -24.49
N LYS A 98 -22.06 -32.66 -24.60
CA LYS A 98 -22.60 -31.29 -24.50
C LYS A 98 -22.50 -30.75 -23.08
N VAL A 99 -22.83 -31.58 -22.09
CA VAL A 99 -22.73 -31.23 -20.67
C VAL A 99 -21.27 -30.98 -20.27
N LEU A 100 -20.34 -31.80 -20.78
CA LEU A 100 -18.90 -31.64 -20.65
C LEU A 100 -18.40 -30.30 -21.19
N ALA A 101 -18.87 -29.90 -22.37
CA ALA A 101 -18.47 -28.64 -22.99
C ALA A 101 -18.92 -27.41 -22.17
N ILE A 102 -20.11 -27.46 -21.57
CA ILE A 102 -20.62 -26.39 -20.69
C ILE A 102 -19.86 -26.38 -19.35
N LEU A 103 -19.56 -27.55 -18.78
CA LEU A 103 -18.79 -27.67 -17.54
C LEU A 103 -17.35 -27.17 -17.68
N LEU A 104 -16.72 -27.39 -18.84
CA LEU A 104 -15.38 -26.88 -19.18
C LEU A 104 -15.30 -25.35 -19.31
N LEU A 105 -16.43 -24.68 -19.52
CA LEU A 105 -16.48 -23.23 -19.57
C LEU A 105 -16.07 -22.61 -18.21
N CYS A 106 -16.56 -23.17 -17.11
CA CYS A 106 -16.27 -22.69 -15.75
C CYS A 106 -14.77 -22.68 -15.39
N PRO A 107 -14.01 -23.79 -15.53
CA PRO A 107 -12.58 -23.81 -15.22
C PRO A 107 -11.76 -22.91 -16.15
N ILE A 108 -12.08 -22.89 -17.46
CA ILE A 108 -11.38 -22.03 -18.43
C ILE A 108 -11.55 -20.55 -18.04
N TYR A 109 -12.78 -20.13 -17.72
CA TYR A 109 -13.06 -18.73 -17.35
C TYR A 109 -12.45 -18.33 -16.01
N SER A 110 -12.41 -19.25 -15.05
CA SER A 110 -11.82 -18.97 -13.74
C SER A 110 -10.30 -18.78 -13.87
N VAL A 111 -9.62 -19.63 -14.66
CA VAL A 111 -8.19 -19.53 -14.91
C VAL A 111 -7.84 -18.29 -15.75
N THR A 112 -8.62 -17.98 -16.80
CA THR A 112 -8.36 -16.79 -17.64
C THR A 112 -8.57 -15.50 -16.86
N SER A 113 -9.58 -15.45 -15.98
CA SER A 113 -9.83 -14.30 -15.09
C SER A 113 -8.66 -14.07 -14.13
N TRP A 114 -8.15 -15.12 -13.49
CA TRP A 114 -6.97 -15.01 -12.65
C TRP A 114 -5.71 -14.61 -13.45
N LEU A 115 -5.49 -15.21 -14.61
CA LEU A 115 -4.31 -14.94 -15.42
C LEU A 115 -4.31 -13.52 -16.00
N SER A 116 -5.49 -12.96 -16.32
CA SER A 116 -5.65 -11.54 -16.69
C SER A 116 -5.28 -10.61 -15.53
N LEU A 117 -5.64 -11.00 -14.30
CA LEU A 117 -5.34 -10.25 -13.09
C LEU A 117 -3.83 -10.26 -12.73
N VAL A 118 -3.10 -11.32 -13.11
CA VAL A 118 -1.64 -11.43 -12.92
C VAL A 118 -0.86 -10.80 -14.07
N PHE A 119 -1.32 -10.97 -15.32
CA PHE A 119 -0.59 -10.55 -16.51
C PHE A 119 -1.46 -9.73 -17.47
N ILE A 120 -1.42 -8.41 -17.30
CA ILE A 120 -2.15 -7.48 -18.18
C ILE A 120 -1.77 -7.66 -19.67
N SER A 121 -0.53 -8.06 -19.97
CA SER A 121 -0.05 -8.27 -21.33
C SER A 121 -0.58 -9.55 -21.99
N ILE A 122 -1.04 -10.53 -21.20
CA ILE A 122 -1.51 -11.83 -21.70
C ILE A 122 -3.04 -11.81 -21.91
N GLU A 123 -3.73 -10.77 -21.43
CA GLU A 123 -5.18 -10.60 -21.56
C GLU A 123 -5.67 -10.77 -23.01
N SER A 124 -4.97 -10.16 -23.98
CA SER A 124 -5.32 -10.29 -25.41
C SER A 124 -5.19 -11.71 -25.92
N TYR A 125 -4.15 -12.45 -25.49
CA TYR A 125 -3.95 -13.84 -25.92
C TYR A 125 -4.97 -14.80 -25.30
N LEU A 126 -5.32 -14.58 -24.03
CA LEU A 126 -6.37 -15.37 -23.34
C LEU A 126 -7.74 -15.15 -23.95
N THR A 127 -8.02 -13.93 -24.40
CA THR A 127 -9.26 -13.60 -25.09
C THR A 127 -9.37 -14.39 -26.39
N ILE A 128 -8.29 -14.51 -27.17
CA ILE A 128 -8.26 -15.31 -28.40
C ILE A 128 -8.51 -16.81 -28.11
N ILE A 129 -7.92 -17.35 -27.04
CA ILE A 129 -8.16 -18.75 -26.63
C ILE A 129 -9.63 -18.98 -26.27
N LYS A 130 -10.23 -18.02 -25.56
CA LYS A 130 -11.66 -18.07 -25.19
C LYS A 130 -12.56 -18.01 -26.43
N ASP A 131 -12.20 -17.20 -27.43
CA ASP A 131 -12.98 -17.03 -28.65
C ASP A 131 -12.89 -18.25 -29.59
N PHE A 132 -11.88 -19.10 -29.42
CA PHE A 132 -11.68 -20.31 -30.23
C PHE A 132 -12.43 -21.55 -29.68
N TYR A 133 -12.90 -21.48 -28.44
CA TYR A 133 -13.68 -22.54 -27.79
C TYR A 133 -15.17 -22.46 -28.15
#